data_AF-A0A520EEZ8-F1
#
_entry.id   AF-A0A520EEZ8-F1
#
_cell.length_a   1.000
_cell.length_b   1.000
_cell.length_c   1.000
_cell.angle_alpha   90.00
_cell.angle_beta   90.00
_cell.angle_gamma   90.00
#
_symmetry.space_group_name_H-M   'P 1'
#
loop_
_entity.id
_entity.type
_entity.pdbx_description
1 polymer ?
#
loop_
_entity_poly.entity_id
_entity_poly.type
_entity_poly.pdbx_seq_one_letter_code
_entity_poly.pdbx_strand_id
1 'polypeptide(L)'
;MSEHNVHTTEEHAHDDHAGMSKGRIWKVFFILLFITVIEFIIALWIKPAGYFGDHAILIGNTLYIALTLLKAFYIVAYFMHLKFEKLGLQLSLSVSFIFIIYFIVLMLIEGGYLHDHMPNL
;
A
#
# COMPACT_ATOMS: atom_id res chain seq x y z
N MET A 1 56.23 32.99 11.21
CA MET A 1 55.92 32.98 9.77
C MET A 1 56.53 31.69 9.23
N SER A 2 55.80 30.68 8.83
CA SER A 2 54.65 30.67 7.92
C SER A 2 53.74 29.47 8.19
N GLU A 3 52.47 29.81 8.35
CA GLU A 3 51.22 29.09 8.06
C GLU A 3 51.23 27.57 7.88
N HIS A 4 50.59 26.93 8.86
CA HIS A 4 49.85 25.69 8.77
C HIS A 4 48.73 25.81 7.72
N ASN A 5 48.91 25.19 6.56
CA ASN A 5 47.84 25.02 5.57
C ASN A 5 47.62 23.53 5.32
N VAL A 6 47.00 22.88 6.32
CA VAL A 6 46.26 21.65 6.07
C VAL A 6 44.98 22.10 5.35
N HIS A 7 45.02 22.12 4.03
CA HIS A 7 43.81 22.18 3.22
C HIS A 7 43.14 20.81 3.34
N THR A 8 42.44 20.59 4.46
CA THR A 8 41.36 19.62 4.50
C THR A 8 40.36 20.08 3.46
N THR A 9 40.29 19.35 2.36
CA THR A 9 39.14 19.38 1.46
C THR A 9 37.95 18.93 2.29
N GLU A 10 37.34 19.87 3.02
CA GLU A 10 35.95 19.77 3.43
C GLU A 10 35.11 19.97 2.16
N GLU A 11 35.15 18.96 1.29
CA GLU A 11 33.95 18.61 0.56
C GLU A 11 32.97 18.13 1.61
N HIS A 12 32.26 19.10 2.21
CA HIS A 12 30.89 18.89 2.62
C HIS A 12 30.12 18.54 1.36
N ALA A 13 30.27 17.29 0.92
CA ALA A 13 29.29 16.58 0.14
C ALA A 13 28.03 16.66 0.98
N HIS A 14 27.25 17.72 0.70
CA HIS A 14 25.91 17.88 1.18
C HIS A 14 25.21 16.60 0.80
N ASP A 15 25.01 15.80 1.83
CA ASP A 15 24.22 14.59 1.93
C ASP A 15 22.90 14.87 1.22
N ASP A 16 22.89 14.59 -0.10
CA ASP A 16 21.80 14.88 -1.02
C ASP A 16 20.68 13.91 -0.69
N HIS A 17 19.99 14.28 0.38
CA HIS A 17 18.63 13.95 0.76
C HIS A 17 18.16 12.59 0.23
N ALA A 18 18.41 11.57 1.05
CA ALA A 18 17.70 10.30 1.11
C ALA A 18 16.17 10.44 1.36
N GLY A 19 15.58 11.59 1.05
CA GLY A 19 14.16 11.91 1.15
C GLY A 19 13.57 12.13 -0.23
N MET A 20 12.43 11.50 -0.49
CA MET A 20 11.67 11.66 -1.73
C MET A 20 11.55 13.13 -2.15
N SER A 21 12.14 13.50 -3.30
CA SER A 21 12.02 14.86 -3.80
C SER A 21 10.55 15.23 -4.05
N LYS A 22 10.17 16.50 -3.80
CA LYS A 22 8.79 16.99 -3.97
C LYS A 22 8.20 16.62 -5.33
N GLY A 23 9.02 16.60 -6.39
CA GLY A 23 8.60 16.20 -7.73
C GLY A 23 8.20 14.72 -7.86
N ARG A 24 8.85 13.82 -7.11
CA ARG A 24 8.50 12.38 -7.12
C ARG A 24 7.20 12.13 -6.36
N ILE A 25 6.96 12.83 -5.25
CA ILE A 25 5.69 12.75 -4.50
C ILE A 25 4.53 13.14 -5.42
N TRP A 26 4.66 14.26 -6.11
CA TRP A 26 3.63 14.73 -7.04
C TRP A 26 3.39 13.73 -8.18
N LYS A 27 4.45 13.16 -8.76
CA LYS A 27 4.31 12.14 -9.80
C LYS A 27 3.56 10.89 -9.31
N VAL A 28 3.86 10.39 -8.11
CA VAL A 28 3.17 9.21 -7.55
C VAL A 28 1.73 9.56 -7.16
N PHE A 29 1.48 10.77 -6.64
CA PHE A 29 0.14 11.25 -6.35
C PHE A 29 -0.76 11.20 -7.59
N PHE A 30 -0.29 11.70 -8.74
CA PHE A 30 -1.08 11.63 -9.98
C PHE A 30 -1.28 10.21 -10.50
N ILE A 31 -0.28 9.32 -10.35
CA ILE A 31 -0.43 7.89 -10.67
C ILE A 31 -1.55 7.28 -9.82
N LEU A 32 -1.56 7.54 -8.51
CA LEU A 32 -2.53 6.99 -7.59
C LEU A 32 -3.93 7.57 -7.83
N LEU A 33 -4.02 8.87 -8.10
CA LEU A 33 -5.25 9.54 -8.46
C LEU A 33 -5.86 8.89 -9.71
N PHE A 34 -5.04 8.67 -10.74
CA PHE A 34 -5.49 8.05 -11.98
C PHE A 34 -5.99 6.61 -11.77
N ILE A 35 -5.23 5.79 -11.02
CA ILE A 35 -5.67 4.43 -10.65
C ILE A 35 -7.01 4.48 -9.91
N THR A 36 -7.16 5.40 -8.95
CA THR A 36 -8.38 5.54 -8.14
C THR A 36 -9.58 5.97 -8.99
N VAL A 37 -9.38 6.90 -9.94
CA VAL A 37 -10.44 7.33 -10.87
C VAL A 37 -10.87 6.16 -11.75
N ILE A 38 -9.93 5.39 -12.30
CA ILE A 38 -10.24 4.20 -13.09
C ILE A 38 -11.02 3.18 -12.25
N GLU A 39 -10.58 2.89 -11.03
CA GLU A 39 -11.28 1.99 -10.13
C GLU A 39 -12.71 2.44 -9.85
N PHE A 40 -12.93 3.76 -9.66
CA PHE A 40 -14.26 4.31 -9.43
C PHE A 40 -15.14 4.18 -10.67
N ILE A 41 -14.60 4.42 -11.86
CA ILE A 41 -15.31 4.22 -13.13
C ILE A 41 -15.69 2.74 -13.28
N ILE A 42 -14.76 1.81 -13.07
CA ILE A 42 -15.01 0.36 -13.12
C ILE A 42 -16.08 -0.03 -12.10
N ALA A 43 -15.98 0.44 -10.85
CA ALA A 43 -16.95 0.16 -9.81
C ALA A 43 -18.35 0.71 -10.13
N LEU A 44 -18.44 1.92 -10.70
CA LEU A 44 -19.70 2.55 -11.08
C LEU A 44 -20.27 2.07 -12.41
N TRP A 45 -19.46 1.54 -13.34
CA TRP A 45 -19.95 1.00 -14.61
C TRP A 45 -20.32 -0.47 -14.50
N ILE A 46 -19.47 -1.29 -13.86
CA ILE A 46 -19.65 -2.75 -13.84
C ILE A 46 -20.71 -3.20 -12.84
N LYS A 47 -20.96 -2.42 -11.77
CA LYS A 47 -22.02 -2.74 -10.80
C LYS A 47 -23.46 -2.51 -11.35
N PRO A 48 -23.77 -1.39 -12.02
CA PRO A 48 -25.12 -1.17 -12.56
C PRO A 48 -25.31 -1.68 -14.00
N ALA A 49 -24.25 -1.85 -14.81
CA ALA A 49 -24.38 -2.39 -16.15
C ALA A 49 -24.43 -3.93 -16.13
N GLY A 50 -25.55 -4.49 -15.68
CA GLY A 50 -25.89 -5.92 -15.87
C GLY A 50 -26.09 -6.33 -17.35
N TYR A 51 -25.44 -5.63 -18.28
CA TYR A 51 -25.58 -5.76 -19.73
C TYR A 51 -24.45 -6.59 -20.37
N PHE A 52 -23.30 -6.71 -19.71
CA PHE A 52 -22.21 -7.56 -20.16
C PHE A 52 -22.23 -8.83 -19.30
N GLY A 53 -22.57 -9.97 -19.90
CA GLY A 53 -22.79 -11.25 -19.21
C GLY A 53 -21.66 -11.65 -18.24
N ASP A 54 -21.90 -12.68 -17.44
CA ASP A 54 -21.11 -13.11 -16.27
C ASP A 54 -19.58 -12.99 -16.40
N HIS A 55 -19.02 -13.23 -17.59
CA HIS A 55 -17.59 -13.07 -17.88
C HIS A 55 -17.05 -11.65 -17.71
N ALA A 56 -17.81 -10.61 -18.11
CA ALA A 56 -17.36 -9.22 -18.00
C ALA A 56 -17.38 -8.72 -16.55
N ILE A 57 -18.32 -9.21 -15.74
CA ILE A 57 -18.40 -8.93 -14.31
C ILE A 57 -17.18 -9.54 -13.60
N LEU A 58 -16.83 -10.79 -13.92
CA LEU A 58 -15.64 -11.45 -13.37
C LEU A 58 -14.35 -10.69 -13.72
N ILE A 59 -14.15 -10.37 -15.00
CA ILE A 59 -12.97 -9.62 -15.47
C ILE A 59 -12.89 -8.25 -14.79
N GLY A 60 -14.02 -7.55 -14.72
CA GLY A 60 -14.13 -6.25 -14.05
C GLY A 60 -13.77 -6.29 -12.57
N ASN A 61 -14.29 -7.28 -11.85
CA ASN A 61 -14.04 -7.45 -10.43
C ASN A 61 -12.58 -7.85 -10.15
N THR A 62 -12.02 -8.76 -10.96
CA THR A 62 -10.59 -9.13 -10.87
C THR A 62 -9.70 -7.92 -11.14
N LEU A 63 -10.00 -7.13 -12.17
CA LEU A 63 -9.23 -5.93 -12.50
C LEU A 63 -9.34 -4.86 -11.40
N TYR A 64 -10.53 -4.64 -10.86
CA TYR A 64 -10.76 -3.74 -9.74
C TYR A 64 -9.90 -4.14 -8.53
N ILE A 65 -9.94 -5.40 -8.11
CA ILE A 65 -9.13 -5.92 -7.00
C ILE A 65 -7.64 -5.73 -7.28
N ALA A 66 -7.17 -6.05 -8.48
CA ALA A 66 -5.76 -5.90 -8.85
C ALA A 66 -5.30 -4.42 -8.78
N LEU A 67 -6.11 -3.49 -9.29
CA LEU A 67 -5.87 -2.05 -9.21
C LEU A 67 -5.87 -1.57 -7.74
N THR A 68 -6.77 -2.09 -6.91
CA THR A 68 -6.83 -1.78 -5.47
C THR A 68 -5.54 -2.20 -4.75
N LEU A 69 -5.04 -3.40 -5.04
CA LEU A 69 -3.78 -3.89 -4.46
C LEU A 69 -2.59 -3.05 -4.95
N LEU A 70 -2.56 -2.70 -6.24
CA LEU A 70 -1.50 -1.88 -6.81
C LEU A 70 -1.47 -0.49 -6.16
N LYS A 71 -2.61 0.19 -6.00
CA LYS A 71 -2.63 1.49 -5.31
C LYS A 71 -2.17 1.36 -3.86
N ALA A 72 -2.59 0.30 -3.16
CA ALA A 72 -2.23 0.11 -1.76
C ALA A 72 -0.72 -0.08 -1.61
N PHE A 73 -0.10 -0.86 -2.50
CA PHE A 73 1.35 -1.00 -2.55
C PHE A 73 2.05 0.34 -2.81
N TYR A 74 1.58 1.15 -3.77
CA TYR A 74 2.17 2.47 -4.04
C TYR A 74 2.01 3.45 -2.86
N ILE A 75 0.88 3.42 -2.15
CA ILE A 75 0.67 4.23 -0.94
C ILE A 75 1.68 3.84 0.15
N VAL A 76 1.79 2.54 0.44
CA VAL A 76 2.69 2.00 1.48
C VAL A 76 4.16 2.26 1.11
N ALA A 77 4.56 2.00 -0.14
CA ALA A 77 5.94 2.16 -0.56
C ALA A 77 6.40 3.63 -0.62
N TYR A 78 5.53 4.55 -1.06
CA TYR A 78 5.89 5.95 -1.30
C TYR A 78 5.35 6.92 -0.24
N PHE A 79 4.08 6.86 0.13
CA PHE A 79 3.51 7.81 1.10
C PHE A 79 3.84 7.47 2.55
N MET A 80 3.94 6.18 2.88
CA MET A 80 4.44 5.76 4.21
C MET A 80 5.98 5.72 4.29
N HIS A 81 6.70 6.14 3.24
CA HIS A 81 8.16 6.23 3.21
C HIS A 81 8.90 4.92 3.54
N LEU A 82 8.21 3.77 3.50
CA LEU A 82 8.72 2.47 3.93
C LEU A 82 9.86 1.93 3.05
N LYS A 83 10.00 2.44 1.83
CA LYS A 83 11.06 2.02 0.91
C LYS A 83 12.45 2.60 1.26
N PHE A 84 12.51 3.65 2.07
CA PHE A 84 13.77 4.33 2.41
C PHE A 84 13.97 4.53 3.92
N GLU A 85 13.03 4.08 4.75
CA GLU A 85 13.10 4.27 6.21
C GLU A 85 13.01 2.98 7.02
N LYS A 86 13.32 3.14 8.31
CA LYS A 86 13.72 2.10 9.28
C LYS A 86 12.88 0.84 9.20
N LEU A 87 13.57 -0.30 9.00
CA LEU A 87 13.02 -1.66 8.96
C LEU A 87 12.03 -1.97 10.11
N GLY A 88 12.19 -1.32 11.27
CA GLY A 88 11.27 -1.47 12.41
C GLY A 88 9.84 -1.00 12.12
N LEU A 89 9.64 0.06 11.34
CA LEU A 89 8.31 0.58 10.99
C LEU A 89 7.62 -0.36 9.97
N GLN A 90 8.39 -0.88 9.02
CA GLN A 90 7.93 -1.92 8.09
C GLN A 90 7.53 -3.21 8.81
N LEU A 91 8.33 -3.64 9.78
CA LEU A 91 8.05 -4.83 10.57
C LEU A 91 6.80 -4.64 11.43
N SER A 92 6.64 -3.50 12.10
CA SER A 92 5.47 -3.20 12.93
C SER A 92 4.17 -3.25 12.13
N LEU A 93 4.13 -2.63 10.95
CA LEU A 93 2.98 -2.71 10.05
C LEU A 93 2.73 -4.14 9.57
N SER A 94 3.78 -4.85 9.13
CA SER A 94 3.64 -6.22 8.63
C SER A 94 3.10 -7.18 9.69
N VAL A 95 3.60 -7.08 10.92
CA VAL A 95 3.13 -7.88 12.07
C VAL A 95 1.67 -7.55 12.38
N SER A 96 1.27 -6.28 12.34
CA SER A 96 -0.13 -5.88 12.54
C SER A 96 -1.06 -6.49 11.49
N PHE A 97 -0.69 -6.46 10.20
CA PHE A 97 -1.48 -7.09 9.14
C PHE A 97 -1.60 -8.61 9.31
N ILE A 98 -0.50 -9.28 9.64
CA ILE A 98 -0.48 -10.73 9.90
C ILE A 98 -1.36 -11.09 11.09
N PHE A 99 -1.30 -10.29 12.17
CA PHE A 99 -2.13 -10.48 13.33
C PHE A 99 -3.63 -10.35 13.00
N ILE A 100 -4.02 -9.35 12.20
CA ILE A 100 -5.42 -9.18 11.79
C ILE A 100 -5.92 -10.37 10.98
N ILE A 101 -5.13 -10.86 10.01
CA ILE A 101 -5.51 -12.04 9.20
C ILE A 101 -5.66 -13.27 10.10
N TYR A 102 -4.70 -13.49 11.01
CA TYR A 102 -4.75 -14.60 11.97
C TYR A 102 -5.97 -14.51 12.89
N PHE A 103 -6.31 -13.31 13.36
CA PHE A 103 -7.47 -13.07 14.21
C PHE A 103 -8.79 -13.35 13.46
N ILE A 104 -8.91 -12.94 12.20
CA ILE A 104 -10.09 -13.27 11.36
C ILE A 104 -10.24 -14.78 11.23
N VAL A 105 -9.15 -15.50 10.98
CA VAL A 105 -9.17 -16.98 10.87
C VAL A 105 -9.61 -17.62 12.18
N LEU A 106 -9.07 -17.17 13.32
CA LEU A 106 -9.48 -17.66 14.64
C LEU A 106 -10.98 -17.42 14.89
N MET A 107 -11.47 -16.21 14.62
CA MET A 107 -12.88 -15.88 14.75
C MET A 107 -13.77 -16.74 13.84
N LEU A 108 -13.30 -17.08 12.64
CA LEU A 108 -14.04 -17.95 11.72
C LEU A 108 -14.14 -19.39 12.25
N ILE A 109 -13.04 -19.90 12.84
CA ILE A 109 -12.99 -21.24 13.43
C ILE A 109 -13.88 -21.31 14.68
N GLU A 110 -13.71 -20.38 15.62
CA GLU A 110 -14.51 -20.33 16.84
C GLU A 110 -16.00 -20.09 16.52
N GLY A 111 -16.29 -19.21 15.58
CA GLY A 111 -17.65 -18.97 15.09
C GLY A 111 -18.28 -20.21 14.46
N GLY A 112 -17.53 -20.97 13.67
CA GLY A 112 -18.00 -22.25 13.11
C GLY A 112 -18.24 -23.31 14.18
N TYR A 113 -17.32 -23.44 15.15
CA TYR A 113 -17.46 -24.37 16.26
C TYR A 113 -18.71 -24.07 17.11
N LEU A 114 -18.95 -22.79 17.40
CA LEU A 114 -20.14 -22.30 18.09
C LEU A 114 -21.42 -22.63 17.33
N HIS A 115 -21.43 -22.41 16.01
CA HIS A 115 -22.59 -22.72 15.17
C HIS A 115 -22.97 -24.20 15.21
N ASP A 116 -21.98 -25.09 15.14
CA ASP A 116 -22.20 -26.54 15.10
C ASP A 116 -22.57 -27.14 16.47
N HIS A 117 -22.00 -26.62 17.57
CA HIS A 117 -22.12 -27.23 18.90
C HIS A 117 -23.04 -26.47 19.86
N MET A 118 -23.35 -25.20 19.58
CA MET A 118 -24.30 -24.40 20.36
C MET A 118 -25.26 -23.62 19.45
N PRO A 119 -26.07 -24.32 18.63
CA PRO A 119 -26.94 -23.68 17.63
C PRO A 119 -28.09 -22.84 18.20
N ASN A 120 -28.28 -22.82 19.53
CA ASN A 120 -29.44 -22.23 20.21
C ASN A 120 -29.09 -21.04 21.13
N LEU A 121 -27.87 -20.50 21.04
CA LEU A 121 -27.51 -19.17 21.58
C LEU A 121 -27.67 -18.12 20.48
#